data_AF-A0A0D3V6J8-F1
#
_entry.id   AF-A0A0D3V6J8-F1
#
_cell.length_a   1.000
_cell.length_b   1.000
_cell.length_c   1.000
_cell.angle_alpha   90.00
_cell.angle_beta   90.00
_cell.angle_gamma   90.00
#
_symmetry.space_group_name_H-M   'P 1'
#
loop_
_entity.id
_entity.type
_entity.pdbx_description
1 polymer ?
#
loop_
_entity_poly.entity_id
_entity_poly.type
_entity_poly.pdbx_seq_one_letter_code
_entity_poly.pdbx_strand_id
1 'polypeptide(L)' 'MKPMIHNHEFKMYVITVSDIKRIFIMEIVIGALTYSIAMKIFHNVILASAGGWAGTEGIKRLGIVKKLSF' A
#
# COMPACT_ATOMS: atom_id res chain seq x y z
N MET A 1 -41.65 23.44 -34.18
CA MET A 1 -40.52 22.75 -33.52
C MET A 1 -40.71 21.26 -33.69
N LYS A 2 -39.74 20.56 -34.29
CA LYS A 2 -39.79 19.12 -34.52
C LYS A 2 -39.48 18.41 -33.19
N PRO A 3 -40.28 17.44 -32.72
CA PRO A 3 -39.96 16.74 -31.48
C PRO A 3 -38.68 15.92 -31.70
N MET A 4 -37.62 16.28 -30.99
CA MET A 4 -36.42 15.46 -30.90
C MET A 4 -36.73 14.29 -29.99
N ILE A 5 -37.22 13.20 -30.58
CA ILE A 5 -37.33 11.91 -29.89
C ILE A 5 -35.89 11.46 -29.65
N HIS A 6 -35.38 11.71 -28.44
CA HIS A 6 -34.15 11.08 -27.98
C HIS A 6 -34.40 9.58 -27.98
N ASN A 7 -33.85 8.89 -28.97
CA ASN A 7 -33.84 7.44 -29.04
C ASN A 7 -33.09 6.93 -27.79
N HIS A 8 -33.84 6.63 -26.73
CA HIS A 8 -33.37 5.82 -25.62
C HIS A 8 -33.20 4.39 -26.16
N GLU A 9 -32.12 4.18 -26.90
CA GLU A 9 -31.73 2.85 -27.35
C GLU A 9 -31.44 2.01 -26.11
N PHE A 10 -32.21 0.93 -25.95
CA PHE A 10 -32.05 -0.02 -24.87
C PHE A 10 -30.68 -0.69 -24.98
N LYS A 11 -29.72 -0.31 -24.12
CA LYS A 11 -28.38 -0.89 -24.07
C LYS A 11 -28.34 -2.06 -23.10
N MET A 12 -28.16 -3.26 -23.63
CA MET A 12 -27.98 -4.47 -22.84
C MET A 12 -26.48 -4.78 -22.69
N TYR A 13 -25.99 -4.81 -21.46
CA TYR A 13 -24.62 -5.20 -21.15
C TYR A 13 -24.61 -6.66 -20.70
N VAL A 14 -23.85 -7.50 -21.40
CA VAL A 14 -23.67 -8.92 -21.06
C VAL A 14 -22.35 -9.05 -20.32
N ILE A 15 -22.41 -9.37 -19.03
CA ILE A 15 -21.24 -9.70 -18.23
C ILE A 15 -21.11 -11.21 -18.22
N THR A 16 -20.00 -11.72 -18.75
CA THR A 16 -19.71 -13.15 -18.77
C THR A 16 -18.92 -13.57 -17.53
N VAL A 17 -18.95 -14.85 -17.19
CA VAL A 17 -18.14 -15.41 -16.09
C VAL A 17 -16.64 -15.16 -16.31
N SER A 18 -16.20 -15.09 -17.57
CA SER A 18 -14.82 -14.74 -17.93
C SER A 18 -14.45 -13.32 -17.52
N ASP A 19 -15.39 -12.36 -17.62
CA ASP A 19 -15.18 -10.97 -17.22
C ASP A 19 -15.01 -10.88 -15.69
N ILE A 20 -15.86 -11.59 -14.95
CA ILE A 20 -15.76 -11.69 -13.48
C ILE A 20 -14.40 -12.29 -13.08
N LYS A 21 -13.98 -13.37 -13.76
CA LYS A 21 -12.68 -14.01 -13.49
C LYS A 21 -11.51 -13.07 -13.75
N ARG A 22 -11.57 -12.24 -14.80
CA ARG A 22 -10.54 -11.24 -15.10
C ARG A 22 -10.44 -10.17 -14.02
N ILE A 23 -11.57 -9.69 -13.51
CA ILE A 23 -11.59 -8.74 -12.38
C ILE A 23 -10.94 -9.36 -11.16
N PHE A 24 -11.27 -10.61 -10.84
CA PHE A 24 -10.71 -11.30 -9.68
C PHE A 24 -9.18 -11.49 -9.78
N ILE A 25 -8.69 -11.86 -10.97
CA ILE A 25 -7.25 -11.98 -11.23
C ILE A 25 -6.56 -10.61 -11.11
N MET A 26 -7.14 -9.57 -11.68
CA MET A 26 -6.63 -8.20 -11.56
C MET A 26 -6.52 -7.77 -10.11
N GLU A 27 -7.56 -8.01 -9.30
CA GLU A 27 -7.59 -7.65 -7.89
C GLU A 27 -6.48 -8.38 -7.09
N ILE A 28 -6.27 -9.67 -7.35
CA ILE A 28 -5.19 -10.43 -6.71
C ILE A 28 -3.82 -9.85 -7.09
N VAL A 29 -3.61 -9.52 -8.36
CA VAL A 29 -2.33 -8.95 -8.83
C VAL A 29 -2.09 -7.57 -8.21
N ILE A 30 -3.10 -6.69 -8.23
CA ILE A 30 -3.01 -5.35 -7.64
C ILE A 30 -2.81 -5.44 -6.13
N GLY A 31 -3.54 -6.31 -5.45
CA GLY A 31 -3.41 -6.55 -4.02
C GLY A 31 -2.01 -7.07 -3.65
N ALA A 32 -1.47 -8.03 -4.41
CA ALA A 32 -0.13 -8.54 -4.19
C ALA A 32 0.96 -7.48 -4.42
N LEU A 33 0.84 -6.68 -5.48
CA LEU A 33 1.75 -5.56 -5.75
C LEU A 33 1.69 -4.52 -4.63
N THR A 34 0.48 -4.15 -4.20
CA THR A 34 0.25 -3.20 -3.11
C THR A 34 0.86 -3.70 -1.81
N TYR A 35 0.65 -4.97 -1.45
CA TYR A 35 1.26 -5.59 -0.28
C TYR A 35 2.78 -5.57 -0.35
N SER A 36 3.37 -5.93 -1.50
CA SER A 36 4.81 -5.93 -1.67
C SER A 36 5.42 -4.54 -1.54
N ILE A 37 4.75 -3.51 -2.06
CA ILE A 37 5.20 -2.12 -1.94
C ILE A 37 5.09 -1.66 -0.48
N ALA A 38 3.96 -1.95 0.18
CA ALA A 38 3.76 -1.63 1.58
C ALA A 38 4.86 -2.26 2.45
N MET A 39 5.12 -3.56 2.30
CA MET A 39 6.17 -4.22 3.07
C MET A 39 7.57 -3.66 2.83
N LYS A 40 7.92 -3.27 1.60
CA LYS A 40 9.21 -2.61 1.31
C LYS A 40 9.34 -1.26 2.03
N ILE A 41 8.28 -0.47 2.06
CA ILE A 41 8.27 0.82 2.76
C ILE A 41 8.32 0.60 4.27
N PHE A 42 7.45 -0.26 4.80
CA PHE A 42 7.34 -0.52 6.23
C PHE A 42 8.60 -1.18 6.80
N HIS A 43 9.24 -2.11 6.09
CA HIS A 43 10.47 -2.72 6.58
C HIS A 43 11.59 -1.69 6.73
N ASN A 44 11.74 -0.78 5.76
CA ASN A 44 12.74 0.29 5.84
C ASN A 44 12.41 1.31 6.94
N VAL A 45 11.13 1.65 7.13
CA VAL A 45 10.70 2.53 8.21
C VAL A 45 10.91 1.88 9.58
N ILE A 46 10.60 0.59 9.72
CA ILE A 46 10.84 -0.17 10.96
C ILE A 46 12.34 -0.29 11.23
N LEU A 47 13.17 -0.60 10.22
CA LEU A 47 14.62 -0.69 10.38
C LEU A 47 15.24 0.68 10.72
N ALA A 48 14.78 1.74 10.06
CA ALA A 48 15.26 3.10 10.33
C ALA A 48 14.82 3.61 11.70
N SER A 49 13.59 3.30 12.14
CA SER A 49 13.09 3.69 13.46
C SER A 49 13.72 2.86 14.58
N ALA A 50 13.83 1.54 14.42
CA ALA A 50 14.52 0.68 15.37
C ALA A 50 16.02 1.02 15.46
N GLY A 51 16.67 1.31 14.33
CA GLY A 51 18.06 1.76 14.28
C GLY A 51 18.24 3.14 14.91
N GLY A 52 17.31 4.07 14.68
CA GLY A 52 17.32 5.39 15.31
C GLY A 52 17.11 5.33 16.82
N TRP A 53 16.21 4.46 17.29
CA TRP A 53 16.01 4.20 18.72
C TRP A 53 17.25 3.53 19.34
N ALA A 54 17.75 2.44 18.76
CA ALA A 54 18.94 1.75 19.24
C ALA A 54 20.19 2.66 19.25
N GLY A 55 20.36 3.50 18.23
CA GLY A 55 21.44 4.48 18.16
C GLY A 55 21.34 5.56 19.23
N THR A 56 20.16 6.16 19.43
CA THR A 56 19.96 7.23 20.43
C THR A 56 20.04 6.70 21.86
N GLU A 57 19.42 5.55 22.16
CA GLU A 57 19.49 4.90 23.46
C GLU A 57 20.91 4.38 23.75
N GLY A 58 21.60 3.84 22.74
CA GLY A 58 22.99 3.36 22.82
C GLY A 58 23.99 4.48 23.12
N ILE A 59 23.88 5.62 22.42
CA ILE A 59 24.73 6.79 22.66
C ILE A 59 24.47 7.37 24.06
N LYS A 60 23.21 7.46 24.49
CA LYS A 60 22.86 7.89 25.86
C LYS A 60 23.50 6.99 26.91
N ARG A 61 23.41 5.66 26.75
CA ARG A 61 24.01 4.70 27.68
C ARG A 61 25.54 4.78 27.70
N LEU A 62 26.18 4.93 26.54
CA LEU A 62 27.63 5.13 26.44
C LEU A 62 28.10 6.42 27.10
N GLY A 63 27.36 7.52 26.94
CA GLY A 63 27.65 8.79 27.61
C GLY A 63 27.54 8.71 29.14
N ILE A 64 26.57 7.94 29.65
CA ILE A 64 26.41 7.68 31.09
C ILE A 64 27.55 6.81 31.62
N VAL A 65 27.93 5.74 30.92
CA VAL A 65 29.07 4.88 31.30
C VAL A 65 30.39 5.66 31.33
N LYS A 66 30.61 6.55 30.35
CA LYS A 66 31.80 7.42 30.32
C LYS A 66 31.83 8.43 31.47
N LYS A 67 30.67 8.88 31.96
CA LYS A 67 30.52 9.81 33.09
C LYS A 67 30.71 9.13 34.46
N LEU A 68 30.44 7.82 34.55
CA LEU A 68 30.63 7.00 35.77
C LEU A 68 32.06 6.46 35.92
N SER A 69 32.90 6.59 34.88
CA SER A 69 34.29 6.13 34.85
C SER A 69 35.31 7.22 35.24
N PHE A 70 34.84 8.39 35.69
CA PHE A 70 35.63 9.48 36.28
C PHE A 70 35.19 9.67 37.74
#